data_AF-A0A1X9T1W5-F1
#
_entry.id   AF-A0A1X9T1W5-F1
#
_cell.length_a   1.000
_cell.length_b   1.000
_cell.length_c   1.000
_cell.angle_alpha   90.00
_cell.angle_beta   90.00
_cell.angle_gamma   90.00
#
_symmetry.space_group_name_H-M   'P 1'
#
loop_
_entity.id
_entity.type
_entity.pdbx_description
1 polymer ?
#
loop_
_entity_poly.entity_id
_entity_poly.type
_entity_poly.pdbx_seq_one_letter_code
_entity_poly.pdbx_strand_id
1 'polypeptide(L)'
;MRIVLFLVLAVVVLIVLAISSQRLNWRSKLSILAVCVVIFITGFLYNADDERRSNDIQVLLTEFNTKDSIECQDYNISKKNYNYEFGTQSFVAKDKSGIIIPIQKCLKEN
;
A
#
# COMPACT_ATOMS: atom_id res chain seq x y z
N MET A 1 -9.55 -1.22 1.54
CA MET A 1 -9.83 -0.97 2.98
C MET A 1 -10.46 0.40 3.29
N ARG A 2 -10.69 1.27 2.29
CA ARG A 2 -11.19 2.63 2.48
C ARG A 2 -12.54 2.70 3.23
N ILE A 3 -13.49 1.81 2.91
CA ILE A 3 -14.82 1.76 3.57
C ILE A 3 -14.71 1.51 5.09
N VAL A 4 -13.79 0.62 5.51
CA VAL A 4 -13.59 0.31 6.93
C VAL A 4 -13.10 1.55 7.69
N LEU A 5 -12.18 2.33 7.11
CA LEU A 5 -11.71 3.58 7.71
C LEU A 5 -12.86 4.60 7.89
N PHE A 6 -13.73 4.75 6.89
CA PHE A 6 -14.88 5.64 7.00
C PHE A 6 -15.87 5.19 8.07
N LEU A 7 -16.12 3.88 8.20
CA LEU A 7 -16.97 3.32 9.26
C LEU A 7 -16.39 3.58 10.64
N VAL A 8 -15.09 3.36 10.84
CA VAL A 8 -14.41 3.64 12.11
C VAL A 8 -14.50 5.13 12.45
N LEU A 9 -14.25 6.03 11.49
CA LEU A 9 -14.36 7.46 11.71
C LEU A 9 -15.80 7.86 12.11
N ALA A 10 -16.80 7.35 11.40
CA ALA A 10 -18.21 7.62 11.69
C ALA A 10 -18.58 7.19 13.12
N VAL A 11 -18.15 6.00 13.55
CA VAL A 11 -18.38 5.51 14.92
C VAL A 11 -17.69 6.41 15.94
N VAL A 12 -16.43 6.80 15.71
CA VAL A 12 -15.72 7.72 16.62
C VAL A 12 -16.41 9.07 16.74
N VAL A 13 -16.86 9.64 15.62
CA VAL A 13 -17.61 10.90 15.61
C VAL A 13 -18.90 10.77 16.43
N LEU A 14 -19.68 9.72 16.22
CA LEU A 14 -20.91 9.48 16.98
C LEU A 14 -20.64 9.34 18.48
N ILE A 15 -19.59 8.61 18.87
CA ILE A 15 -19.18 8.46 20.28
C ILE A 15 -18.86 9.83 20.88
N VAL A 16 -18.02 10.65 20.22
CA VAL A 16 -17.61 11.96 20.74
C VAL A 16 -18.81 12.92 20.85
N LEU A 17 -19.74 12.87 19.90
CA LEU A 17 -20.94 13.69 19.93
C LEU A 17 -21.89 13.25 21.05
N ALA A 18 -22.05 11.95 21.30
CA ALA A 18 -22.93 11.39 22.32
C ALA A 18 -22.48 11.68 23.77
N ILE A 19 -21.20 11.97 24.02
CA ILE A 19 -20.70 12.32 25.36
C ILE A 19 -21.35 13.63 25.84
N SER A 20 -21.83 13.68 27.09
CA SER A 20 -22.49 14.90 27.61
C SER A 20 -21.52 16.08 27.72
N SER A 21 -22.04 17.30 27.52
CA SER A 21 -21.26 18.54 27.65
C SER A 21 -20.73 18.80 29.07
N GLN A 22 -21.34 18.17 30.08
CA GLN A 22 -20.87 18.22 31.47
C GLN A 22 -19.56 17.43 31.67
N ARG A 23 -19.32 16.40 30.86
CA ARG A 23 -18.06 15.62 30.90
C ARG A 23 -17.02 16.19 29.96
N LEU A 24 -17.44 16.63 28.78
CA LEU A 24 -16.55 17.09 27.71
C LEU A 24 -17.10 18.38 27.10
N ASN A 25 -16.40 19.48 27.36
CA ASN A 25 -16.78 20.77 26.80
C ASN A 25 -16.57 20.80 25.28
N TRP A 26 -17.28 21.69 24.59
CA TRP A 26 -17.30 21.77 23.13
C TRP A 26 -15.90 21.92 22.50
N ARG A 27 -15.02 22.72 23.12
CA ARG A 27 -13.62 22.90 22.66
C ARG A 27 -12.83 21.59 22.68
N SER A 28 -13.00 20.79 23.73
CA SER A 28 -12.33 19.49 23.85
C SER A 28 -12.86 18.49 22.83
N LYS A 29 -14.17 18.47 22.57
CA LYS A 29 -14.76 17.63 21.51
C LYS A 29 -14.19 17.98 20.14
N LEU A 30 -14.10 19.28 19.84
CA LEU A 30 -13.53 19.77 18.58
C LEU A 30 -12.06 19.37 18.43
N SER A 31 -11.27 19.47 19.51
CA SER A 31 -9.86 19.08 19.50
C SER A 31 -9.67 17.59 19.25
N ILE A 32 -10.46 16.73 19.92
CA ILE A 32 -10.43 15.27 19.70
C ILE A 32 -10.80 14.95 18.24
N LEU A 33 -11.89 15.54 17.74
CA LEU A 33 -12.32 15.33 16.35
C LEU A 33 -11.25 15.78 15.35
N ALA A 34 -10.58 16.90 15.60
CA ALA A 34 -9.49 17.38 14.75
C ALA A 34 -8.34 16.37 14.67
N VAL A 35 -7.91 15.80 15.82
CA VAL A 35 -6.87 14.76 15.85
C VAL A 35 -7.32 13.50 15.11
N CYS A 36 -8.56 13.05 15.32
CA CYS A 36 -9.12 11.91 14.61
C CYS A 36 -9.15 12.12 13.09
N VAL A 37 -9.48 13.33 12.63
CA VAL A 37 -9.47 13.68 11.21
C VAL A 37 -8.04 13.64 10.65
N VAL A 38 -7.04 14.13 11.38
CA VAL A 38 -5.63 14.05 10.93
C VAL A 38 -5.17 12.59 10.80
N ILE A 39 -5.49 11.74 11.77
CA ILE A 39 -5.19 10.29 11.71
C ILE A 39 -5.93 9.63 10.54
N PHE A 40 -7.19 10.01 10.30
CA PHE A 40 -7.95 9.51 9.18
C PHE A 40 -7.33 9.90 7.83
N ILE A 41 -6.97 11.17 7.65
CA ILE A 41 -6.35 11.67 6.41
C ILE A 41 -5.04 10.95 6.14
N THR A 42 -4.18 10.82 7.15
CA THR A 42 -2.89 10.12 7.01
C THR A 42 -3.08 8.64 6.65
N GLY A 43 -4.00 7.94 7.32
CA GLY A 43 -4.34 6.56 6.96
C GLY A 43 -4.95 6.43 5.56
N PHE A 44 -5.79 7.38 5.16
CA PHE A 44 -6.41 7.41 3.83
C PHE A 44 -5.37 7.59 2.72
N LEU A 45 -4.43 8.53 2.89
CA LEU A 45 -3.34 8.77 1.94
C LEU A 45 -2.44 7.54 1.83
N TYR A 46 -2.05 6.92 2.95
CA TYR A 46 -1.26 5.69 2.95
C TYR A 46 -1.94 4.56 2.15
N ASN A 47 -3.25 4.36 2.34
CA ASN A 47 -4.00 3.36 1.59
C ASN A 47 -4.09 3.68 0.09
N ALA A 48 -4.14 4.97 -0.27
CA ALA A 48 -4.15 5.39 -1.67
C ALA A 48 -2.82 5.10 -2.36
N ASP A 49 -1.70 5.33 -1.67
CA ASP A 49 -0.36 5.04 -2.18
C ASP A 49 -0.10 3.54 -2.28
N ASP A 50 -0.55 2.76 -1.29
CA ASP A 50 -0.45 1.30 -1.31
C ASP A 50 -1.25 0.67 -2.46
N GLU A 51 -2.45 1.21 -2.76
CA GLU A 51 -3.26 0.76 -3.89
C GLU A 51 -2.60 1.05 -5.24
N ARG A 52 -1.96 2.22 -5.39
CA ARG A 52 -1.15 2.54 -6.59
C ARG A 52 -0.01 1.55 -6.75
N ARG A 53 0.79 1.34 -5.69
CA ARG A 53 1.90 0.40 -5.70
C ARG A 53 1.45 -1.03 -6.04
N SER A 54 0.32 -1.46 -5.49
CA SER A 54 -0.26 -2.77 -5.80
C SER A 54 -0.63 -2.88 -7.28
N ASN A 55 -1.24 -1.84 -7.86
CA ASN A 55 -1.56 -1.82 -9.29
C ASN A 55 -0.30 -1.86 -10.15
N ASP A 56 0.73 -1.08 -9.81
CA ASP A 56 1.99 -1.05 -10.56
C ASP A 56 2.67 -2.44 -10.54
N ILE A 57 2.66 -3.11 -9.39
CA ILE A 57 3.12 -4.50 -9.25
C ILE A 57 2.30 -5.43 -10.16
N GLN A 58 0.98 -5.32 -10.18
CA GLN A 58 0.13 -6.16 -11.03
C GLN A 58 0.39 -5.94 -12.52
N VAL A 59 0.60 -4.68 -12.92
CA VAL A 59 0.98 -4.35 -14.29
C VAL A 59 2.34 -4.99 -14.62
N LEU A 60 3.35 -4.80 -13.78
CA LEU A 60 4.68 -5.39 -13.99
C LEU A 60 4.62 -6.92 -14.07
N LEU A 61 3.84 -7.57 -13.21
CA LEU A 61 3.67 -9.03 -13.24
C LEU A 61 2.91 -9.48 -14.48
N THR A 62 1.94 -8.71 -14.95
CA THR A 62 1.28 -8.95 -16.24
C THR A 62 2.28 -8.87 -17.38
N GLU A 63 3.16 -7.87 -17.37
CA GLU A 63 4.21 -7.72 -18.39
C GLU A 63 5.23 -8.86 -18.34
N PHE A 64 5.74 -9.21 -17.15
CA PHE A 64 6.56 -10.40 -16.95
C PHE A 64 5.86 -11.66 -17.47
N ASN A 65 4.53 -11.71 -17.34
CA ASN A 65 3.73 -12.85 -17.76
C ASN A 65 3.40 -12.89 -19.26
N THR A 66 3.56 -11.80 -19.99
CA THR A 66 3.10 -11.71 -21.39
C THR A 66 4.24 -11.40 -22.36
N LYS A 67 5.21 -10.60 -21.94
CA LYS A 67 6.40 -10.24 -22.72
C LYS A 67 7.47 -11.32 -22.60
N ASP A 68 8.40 -11.31 -23.56
CA ASP A 68 9.58 -12.17 -23.52
C ASP A 68 10.54 -11.78 -22.39
N SER A 69 10.67 -10.48 -22.10
CA SER A 69 11.47 -9.94 -21.01
C SER A 69 10.97 -8.58 -20.52
N ILE A 70 11.26 -8.25 -19.27
CA ILE A 70 11.15 -6.91 -18.68
C ILE A 70 12.54 -6.42 -18.27
N GLU A 71 12.79 -5.12 -18.44
CA GLU A 71 13.99 -4.47 -17.91
C GLU A 71 13.75 -4.05 -16.46
N CYS A 72 14.71 -4.34 -15.60
CA CYS A 72 14.71 -4.02 -14.18
C CYS A 72 16.13 -3.59 -13.77
N GLN A 73 16.41 -2.30 -13.85
CA GLN A 73 17.74 -1.73 -13.71
C GLN A 73 18.74 -2.42 -14.66
N ASP A 74 19.84 -2.92 -14.12
CA ASP A 74 20.87 -3.61 -14.90
C ASP A 74 20.49 -5.05 -15.31
N TYR A 75 19.25 -5.48 -15.04
CA TYR A 75 18.82 -6.86 -15.27
C TYR A 75 17.70 -6.96 -16.30
N ASN A 76 17.90 -7.83 -17.28
CA ASN A 76 16.84 -8.32 -18.15
C ASN A 76 16.19 -9.55 -17.51
N ILE A 77 14.97 -9.39 -17.01
CA ILE A 77 14.21 -10.43 -16.32
C ILE A 77 13.22 -11.06 -17.30
N SER A 78 13.30 -12.38 -17.46
CA SER A 78 12.36 -13.15 -18.27
C SER A 78 11.90 -14.39 -17.54
N LYS A 79 10.76 -14.96 -17.94
CA LYS A 79 10.29 -16.25 -17.44
C LYS A 79 11.25 -17.40 -17.71
N LYS A 80 12.16 -17.25 -18.68
CA LYS A 80 13.17 -18.26 -18.99
C LYS A 80 14.22 -18.32 -17.89
N ASN A 81 14.62 -17.16 -17.37
CA ASN A 81 15.75 -17.03 -16.45
C ASN A 81 15.34 -16.83 -14.99
N TYR A 82 14.11 -16.39 -14.72
CA TYR A 82 13.62 -16.04 -13.39
C TYR A 82 12.24 -16.63 -13.08
N ASN A 83 11.99 -16.85 -11.79
CA ASN A 83 10.67 -17.12 -11.20
C ASN A 83 10.27 -15.94 -10.32
N TYR A 84 8.98 -15.60 -10.29
CA TYR A 84 8.46 -14.66 -9.30
C TYR A 84 8.07 -15.41 -8.02
N GLU A 85 8.65 -15.00 -6.89
CA GLU A 85 8.33 -15.50 -5.55
C GLU A 85 7.39 -14.50 -4.85
N PHE A 86 6.12 -14.89 -4.70
CA PHE A 86 5.09 -14.02 -4.16
C PHE A 86 5.35 -13.66 -2.69
N GLY A 87 5.85 -14.60 -1.88
CA GLY A 87 6.04 -14.39 -0.45
C GLY A 87 7.07 -13.30 -0.12
N THR A 88 8.09 -13.14 -0.96
CA THR A 88 9.13 -12.12 -0.79
C THR A 88 9.00 -10.95 -1.77
N GLN A 89 8.01 -11.01 -2.68
CA GLN A 89 7.85 -10.07 -3.79
C GLN A 89 9.16 -9.86 -4.57
N SER A 90 9.76 -10.95 -5.03
CA SER A 90 11.06 -10.89 -5.72
C SER A 90 11.13 -11.81 -6.92
N PHE A 91 12.00 -11.48 -7.88
CA PHE A 91 12.38 -12.35 -8.97
C PHE A 91 13.63 -13.13 -8.56
N VAL A 92 13.51 -14.46 -8.54
CA VAL A 92 14.57 -15.39 -8.16
C VAL A 92 15.11 -16.06 -9.42
N ALA A 93 16.42 -15.97 -9.63
CA ALA A 93 17.06 -16.60 -10.77
C ALA A 93 16.91 -18.14 -10.72
N LYS A 94 16.67 -18.76 -11.87
CA LYS A 94 16.53 -20.22 -11.99
C LYS A 94 17.86 -20.95 -12.02
N ASP A 95 18.93 -20.23 -12.36
CA ASP A 95 20.27 -20.78 -12.31
C ASP A 95 20.78 -20.85 -10.85
N LYS A 96 21.96 -21.45 -10.67
CA LYS A 96 22.58 -21.57 -9.34
C LYS A 96 23.31 -20.28 -8.92
N SER A 97 22.98 -19.13 -9.52
CA SER A 97 23.63 -17.85 -9.19
C SER A 97 23.22 -17.30 -7.82
N GLY A 98 22.03 -17.68 -7.33
CA GLY A 98 21.47 -17.12 -6.09
C GLY A 98 21.03 -15.66 -6.22
N ILE A 99 20.89 -15.15 -7.45
CA ILE A 99 20.45 -13.77 -7.69
C ILE A 99 18.96 -13.62 -7.32
N ILE A 100 18.67 -12.65 -6.45
CA ILE A 100 17.31 -12.28 -6.02
C ILE A 100 17.14 -10.79 -6.26
N ILE A 101 16.15 -10.44 -7.08
CA ILE A 101 15.85 -9.06 -7.46
C ILE A 101 14.49 -8.67 -6.86
N PRO A 102 14.45 -7.82 -5.82
CA PRO A 102 13.19 -7.32 -5.27
C PRO A 102 12.39 -6.58 -6.33
N ILE A 103 11.08 -6.81 -6.40
CA ILE A 103 10.21 -6.17 -7.41
C ILE A 103 10.27 -4.64 -7.34
N GLN A 104 10.56 -4.07 -6.17
CA GLN A 104 10.63 -2.63 -5.99
C GLN A 104 11.79 -1.98 -6.75
N LYS A 105 12.82 -2.75 -7.16
CA LYS A 105 13.87 -2.25 -8.05
C LYS A 105 13.35 -1.99 -9.47
N CYS A 106 12.39 -2.78 -9.93
CA CYS A 106 11.75 -2.62 -11.24
C CYS A 106 10.74 -1.46 -11.25
N LEU A 107 10.14 -1.14 -10.10
CA LEU A 107 9.13 -0.06 -10.00
C LEU A 107 9.75 1.34 -9.95
N LYS A 108 11.03 1.47 -9.61
CA LYS A 108 11.73 2.77 -9.49
C LYS A 108 12.27 3.32 -10.81
N GLU A 109 12.19 2.54 -11.89
CA GLU A 109 12.75 2.88 -13.19
C GLU A 109 11.70 3.37 -14.21
N ASN A 110 10.41 3.25 -13.85
CA ASN A 110 9.28 3.88 -14.56
C ASN A 110 8.88 5.20 -13.90
#